data_AF-A0A843GRK4-F1
#
_entry.id   AF-A0A843GRK4-F1
#
_cell.length_a   1.000
_cell.length_b   1.000
_cell.length_c   1.000
_cell.angle_alpha   90.00
_cell.angle_beta   90.00
_cell.angle_gamma   90.00
#
_symmetry.space_group_name_H-M   'P 1'
#
loop_
_entity.id
_entity.type
_entity.pdbx_description
1 polymer ?
#
loop_
_entity_poly.entity_id
_entity_poly.type
_entity_poly.pdbx_seq_one_letter_code
_entity_poly.pdbx_strand_id
1 'polypeptide(L)'
;MKKGYSVTNSNEFLGNDDSLDMGVKLFQENEKEKAQEYFNNLVESAKTNYIDWEFKQNENGYEWHKDNKVYKIEMKEINISDEEMKRVEEVAKKVEDKMAKGEL
;
A
#
# COMPACT_ATOMS: atom_id res chain seq x y z
N MET A 1 2.07 -3.43 -21.33
CA MET A 1 2.66 -2.78 -20.14
C MET A 1 2.15 -1.37 -20.07
N LYS A 2 1.40 -1.06 -19.02
CA LYS A 2 0.88 0.27 -18.74
C LYS A 2 1.56 0.84 -17.51
N LYS A 3 1.61 2.16 -17.40
CA LYS A 3 2.04 2.79 -16.15
C LYS A 3 0.93 2.66 -15.11
N GLY A 4 1.33 2.70 -13.85
CA GLY A 4 0.42 2.73 -12.72
C GLY A 4 1.18 3.04 -11.44
N TYR A 5 0.49 2.94 -10.32
CA TYR A 5 1.07 3.22 -9.01
C TYR A 5 0.86 2.02 -8.08
N SER A 6 1.90 1.66 -7.35
CA SER A 6 1.79 0.75 -6.22
C SER A 6 1.88 1.55 -4.93
N VAL A 7 0.93 1.34 -4.02
CA VAL A 7 1.07 1.73 -2.62
C VAL A 7 1.27 0.46 -1.81
N THR A 8 2.36 0.39 -1.05
CA THR A 8 2.70 -0.76 -0.20
C THR A 8 2.77 -0.34 1.24
N ASN A 9 2.38 -1.24 2.14
CA ASN A 9 2.66 -1.12 3.56
C ASN A 9 3.23 -2.45 4.07
N SER A 10 4.36 -2.42 4.75
CA SER A 10 4.98 -3.61 5.34
C SER A 10 5.25 -3.44 6.82
N ASN A 11 5.14 -4.53 7.56
CA ASN A 11 5.62 -4.66 8.92
C ASN A 11 6.69 -5.75 8.93
N GLU A 12 7.92 -5.35 9.21
CA GLU A 12 9.12 -6.17 9.09
C GLU A 12 9.71 -6.38 10.48
N PHE A 13 9.96 -7.64 10.82
CA PHE A 13 10.75 -8.00 12.00
C PHE A 13 12.20 -8.26 11.55
N LEU A 14 13.15 -7.44 12.02
CA LEU A 14 14.57 -7.52 11.68
C LEU A 14 15.32 -8.63 12.45
N GLY A 15 14.60 -9.57 13.07
CA GLY A 15 15.15 -10.75 13.75
C GLY A 15 14.97 -12.02 12.92
N ASN A 16 15.63 -13.12 13.34
CA ASN A 16 15.69 -14.43 12.66
C ASN A 16 14.35 -15.11 12.27
N ASP A 17 13.21 -14.50 12.57
CA ASP A 17 11.90 -14.93 12.09
C ASP A 17 11.52 -14.05 10.89
N ASP A 18 11.49 -14.66 9.69
CA ASP A 18 11.10 -14.07 8.40
C ASP A 18 9.59 -13.67 8.35
N SER A 19 9.06 -13.05 9.40
CA SER A 19 7.69 -12.56 9.40
C SER A 19 7.65 -11.19 8.72
N LEU A 20 7.34 -11.20 7.42
CA LEU A 20 6.97 -10.03 6.64
C LEU A 20 5.45 -10.05 6.44
N ASP A 21 4.75 -9.10 7.06
CA ASP A 21 3.34 -8.84 6.72
C ASP A 21 3.29 -7.65 5.76
N MET A 22 2.81 -7.87 4.52
CA MET A 22 2.82 -6.87 3.46
C MET A 22 1.45 -6.73 2.80
N GLY A 23 0.94 -5.51 2.82
CA GLY A 23 -0.18 -5.07 1.98
C GLY A 23 0.34 -4.40 0.71
N VAL A 24 -0.29 -4.72 -0.42
CA VAL A 24 -0.03 -4.07 -1.71
C VAL A 24 -1.36 -3.66 -2.32
N LYS A 25 -1.45 -2.40 -2.76
CA LYS A 25 -2.57 -1.90 -3.57
C LYS A 25 -2.06 -1.27 -4.85
N LEU A 26 -2.64 -1.69 -5.97
CA LEU A 26 -2.30 -1.23 -7.31
C LEU A 26 -3.37 -0.26 -7.81
N PHE A 27 -2.92 0.78 -8.51
CA PHE A 27 -3.75 1.82 -9.10
C PHE A 27 -3.36 2.03 -10.55
N GLN A 28 -4.35 2.36 -11.40
CA GLN A 28 -4.10 2.69 -12.80
C GLN A 28 -3.41 4.07 -12.93
N GLU A 29 -2.79 4.35 -14.09
CA GLU A 29 -2.11 5.64 -14.36
C GLU A 29 -3.03 6.85 -14.16
N ASN A 30 -4.30 6.75 -14.56
CA ASN A 30 -5.31 7.80 -14.38
C ASN A 30 -5.85 7.90 -12.95
N GLU A 31 -5.42 7.04 -12.03
CA GLU A 31 -5.86 7.00 -10.63
C GLU A 31 -4.79 7.55 -9.67
N LYS A 32 -3.86 8.36 -10.16
CA LYS A 32 -2.79 8.96 -9.34
C LYS A 32 -3.31 9.63 -8.06
N GLU A 33 -4.39 10.40 -8.16
CA GLU A 33 -4.99 11.10 -7.01
C GLU A 33 -5.53 10.10 -5.97
N LYS A 34 -6.20 9.04 -6.40
CA LYS A 34 -6.69 7.97 -5.50
C LYS A 34 -5.54 7.23 -4.83
N ALA A 35 -4.45 6.97 -5.56
CA ALA A 35 -3.24 6.36 -5.03
C ALA A 35 -2.61 7.24 -3.94
N GLN A 36 -2.51 8.55 -4.21
CA GLN A 36 -1.99 9.53 -3.26
C GLN A 36 -2.87 9.65 -2.02
N GLU A 37 -4.20 9.69 -2.18
CA GLU A 37 -5.14 9.72 -1.07
C GLU A 37 -5.02 8.47 -0.20
N TYR A 38 -4.97 7.29 -0.81
CA TYR A 38 -4.80 6.03 -0.09
C TYR A 38 -3.47 5.99 0.68
N PHE A 39 -2.38 6.43 0.05
CA PHE A 39 -1.08 6.57 0.69
C PHE A 39 -1.12 7.52 1.88
N ASN A 40 -1.71 8.71 1.72
CA ASN A 40 -1.83 9.69 2.80
C ASN A 40 -2.64 9.14 3.99
N ASN A 41 -3.75 8.44 3.72
CA ASN A 41 -4.57 7.82 4.76
C ASN A 41 -3.80 6.75 5.56
N LEU A 42 -2.97 5.93 4.88
CA LEU A 42 -2.09 4.98 5.57
C LEU A 42 -1.07 5.70 6.45
N VAL A 43 -0.47 6.78 5.95
CA VAL A 43 0.53 7.57 6.69
C VAL A 43 -0.09 8.24 7.92
N GLU A 44 -1.28 8.82 7.81
CA GLU A 44 -1.99 9.41 8.95
C GLU A 44 -2.35 8.36 10.02
N SER A 45 -2.81 7.19 9.58
CA SER A 45 -3.05 6.05 10.47
C SER A 45 -1.77 5.62 11.19
N ALA A 46 -0.67 5.49 10.45
CA ALA A 46 0.63 5.10 11.00
C ALA A 46 1.18 6.13 12.00
N LYS A 47 1.08 7.44 11.72
CA LYS A 47 1.48 8.50 12.66
C LYS A 47 0.73 8.42 13.99
N THR A 48 -0.52 7.97 13.96
CA THR A 48 -1.35 7.80 15.15
C THR A 48 -1.00 6.50 15.90
N ASN A 49 -0.78 5.41 15.17
CA ASN A 49 -0.53 4.08 15.75
C ASN A 49 0.91 3.86 16.23
N TYR A 50 1.88 4.58 15.66
CA TYR A 50 3.31 4.43 15.93
C TYR A 50 3.93 5.73 16.45
N ILE A 51 3.18 6.48 17.27
CA ILE A 51 3.57 7.81 17.77
C ILE A 51 4.90 7.83 18.55
N ASP A 52 5.27 6.71 19.16
CA ASP A 52 6.49 6.53 19.96
C ASP A 52 7.63 5.84 19.18
N TRP A 53 7.46 5.60 17.87
CA TRP A 53 8.48 5.01 17.01
C TRP A 53 9.31 6.12 16.35
N GLU A 54 10.57 5.80 16.03
CA GLU A 54 11.45 6.72 15.29
C GLU A 54 10.94 6.84 13.84
N PHE A 55 10.55 8.05 13.46
CA PHE A 55 10.04 8.35 12.12
C PHE A 55 11.18 8.74 11.16
N LYS A 56 11.20 8.13 9.97
CA LYS A 56 12.11 8.44 8.87
C LYS A 56 11.31 8.64 7.58
N GLN A 57 11.68 9.66 6.81
CA GLN A 57 11.17 9.87 5.46
C GLN A 57 12.26 9.50 4.45
N ASN A 58 11.89 8.76 3.41
CA ASN A 58 12.76 8.41 2.29
C ASN A 58 12.14 8.94 0.98
N GLU A 59 12.81 8.73 -0.15
CA GLU A 59 12.38 9.25 -1.47
C GLU A 59 11.00 8.73 -1.89
N ASN A 60 10.63 7.52 -1.45
CA ASN A 60 9.44 6.82 -1.91
C ASN A 60 8.34 6.69 -0.84
N GLY A 61 8.55 7.24 0.36
CA GLY A 61 7.60 7.14 1.46
C GLY A 61 8.19 7.31 2.85
N TYR A 62 7.68 6.53 3.79
CA TYR A 62 7.88 6.74 5.23
C TYR A 62 8.12 5.42 5.97
N GLU A 63 8.92 5.51 7.03
CA GLU A 63 9.26 4.40 7.89
C GLU A 63 9.13 4.80 9.37
N TRP A 64 8.68 3.85 10.18
CA TRP A 64 8.64 3.91 11.62
C TRP A 64 9.50 2.77 12.16
N HIS A 65 10.44 3.08 13.04
CA HIS A 65 11.40 2.13 13.59
C HIS A 65 11.24 2.02 15.11
N LYS A 66 11.20 0.79 15.64
CA LYS A 66 11.25 0.54 17.10
C LYS A 66 11.85 -0.83 17.38
N ASP A 67 12.90 -0.84 18.19
CA ASP A 67 13.68 -2.05 18.49
C ASP A 67 14.10 -2.76 17.19
N ASN A 68 13.68 -4.00 16.99
CA ASN A 68 13.93 -4.79 15.78
C ASN A 68 12.73 -4.80 14.83
N LYS A 69 11.87 -3.77 14.87
CA LYS A 69 10.69 -3.67 14.00
C LYS A 69 10.75 -2.44 13.13
N VAL A 70 10.35 -2.62 11.87
CA VAL A 70 10.19 -1.54 10.91
C VAL A 70 8.80 -1.64 10.30
N TYR A 71 8.02 -0.56 10.42
CA TYR A 71 6.81 -0.40 9.64
C TYR A 71 7.09 0.59 8.52
N LYS A 72 6.76 0.24 7.29
CA LYS A 72 7.08 1.02 6.10
C LYS A 72 5.84 1.24 5.26
N ILE A 73 5.68 2.44 4.71
CA ILE A 73 4.68 2.75 3.68
C ILE A 73 5.41 3.38 2.50
N GLU A 74 5.23 2.86 1.29
CA GLU A 74 5.79 3.42 0.07
C GLU A 74 4.72 3.63 -1.01
N MET A 75 4.95 4.62 -1.86
CA MET A 75 4.22 4.80 -3.12
C MET A 75 5.23 4.93 -4.26
N LYS A 76 5.06 4.14 -5.32
CA LYS A 76 5.97 4.10 -6.48
C LYS A 76 5.19 4.09 -7.78
N GLU A 77 5.68 4.80 -8.79
CA GLU A 77 5.25 4.60 -10.18
C GLU A 77 5.87 3.30 -10.69
N ILE A 78 5.06 2.42 -11.26
CA ILE A 78 5.48 1.10 -11.74
C ILE A 78 4.94 0.84 -13.15
N ASN A 79 5.58 -0.07 -13.86
CA ASN A 79 5.02 -0.66 -15.07
C ASN A 79 4.22 -1.90 -14.69
N ILE A 80 2.91 -1.85 -14.90
CA ILE A 80 1.98 -2.95 -14.65
C ILE A 80 1.79 -3.72 -15.94
N SER A 81 1.93 -5.05 -15.87
CA SER A 81 1.63 -5.91 -17.03
C SER A 81 0.13 -5.90 -17.34
N ASP A 82 -0.23 -6.23 -18.57
CA ASP A 82 -1.64 -6.25 -18.98
C ASP A 82 -2.43 -7.33 -18.23
N GLU A 83 -1.76 -8.39 -17.76
CA GLU A 83 -2.36 -9.44 -16.93
C GLU A 83 -2.61 -8.98 -15.49
N GLU A 84 -1.65 -8.30 -14.86
CA GLU A 84 -1.82 -7.72 -13.52
C GLU A 84 -2.92 -6.65 -13.52
N MET A 85 -2.98 -5.82 -14.57
CA MET A 85 -4.03 -4.82 -14.72
C MET A 85 -5.41 -5.46 -14.82
N LYS A 86 -5.56 -6.54 -15.61
CA LYS A 86 -6.82 -7.29 -15.70
C LYS A 86 -7.26 -7.84 -14.34
N ARG A 87 -6.32 -8.38 -13.55
CA ARG A 87 -6.64 -8.88 -12.20
C ARG A 87 -7.15 -7.77 -11.28
N VAL A 88 -6.54 -6.58 -11.34
CA VAL A 88 -6.99 -5.41 -10.57
C VAL A 88 -8.40 -4.98 -11.00
N GLU A 89 -8.66 -4.88 -12.31
CA GLU A 89 -9.98 -4.54 -12.86
C GLU A 89 -11.06 -5.57 -12.47
N GLU A 90 -10.74 -6.86 -12.54
CA GLU A 90 -11.66 -7.93 -12.13
C GLU A 90 -11.99 -7.89 -10.65
N VAL A 91 -11.01 -7.60 -9.79
CA VAL A 91 -11.23 -7.45 -8.35
C VAL A 91 -12.08 -6.22 -8.07
N ALA A 92 -11.78 -5.07 -8.69
CA ALA A 92 -12.57 -3.85 -8.53
C ALA A 92 -14.03 -4.08 -8.93
N LYS A 93 -14.26 -4.70 -10.10
CA LYS A 93 -15.61 -5.03 -10.57
C LYS A 93 -16.35 -5.98 -9.63
N LYS A 94 -15.69 -7.00 -9.09
CA LYS A 94 -16.30 -7.91 -8.11
C LYS A 94 -16.68 -7.20 -6.81
N VAL A 95 -15.88 -6.22 -6.38
CA VAL A 95 -16.19 -5.41 -5.19
C VAL A 95 -17.38 -4.50 -5.47
N GLU A 96 -17.42 -3.83 -6.62
CA GLU A 96 -18.58 -3.03 -7.06
C GLU A 96 -19.86 -3.85 -7.14
N ASP A 97 -19.80 -5.05 -7.74
CA ASP A 97 -20.94 -5.96 -7.84
C ASP A 97 -21.44 -6.41 -6.46
N LYS A 98 -20.54 -6.67 -5.51
CA LYS A 98 -20.91 -7.02 -4.13
C LYS A 98 -21.51 -5.83 -3.37
N MET A 99 -20.97 -4.62 -3.56
CA MET A 99 -21.54 -3.41 -2.97
C MET A 99 -22.94 -3.15 -3.51
N ALA A 100 -23.15 -3.32 -4.81
CA ALA A 100 -24.45 -3.18 -5.45
C ALA A 100 -25.49 -4.21 -4.95
N LYS A 101 -25.02 -5.38 -4.49
CA LYS A 101 -25.87 -6.43 -3.91
C LYS A 101 -26.07 -6.31 -2.40
N GLY A 102 -25.38 -5.37 -1.72
CA GLY A 102 -25.42 -5.25 -0.26
C GLY A 102 -24.75 -6.42 0.47
N GLU A 103 -23.80 -7.11 -0.18
CA GLU A 103 -23.10 -8.29 0.32
C GLU A 103 -21.73 -7.97 0.94
N LEU A 104 -21.47 -6.69 1.24
CA LEU A 104 -20.24 -6.16 1.82
C LEU A 104 -20.49 -5.57 3.20
#